data_AF-A0A817U1W9-F1
#
_entry.id   AF-A0A817U1W9-F1
#
_cell.length_a   1.000
_cell.length_b   1.000
_cell.length_c   1.000
_cell.angle_alpha   90.00
_cell.angle_beta   90.00
_cell.angle_gamma   90.00
#
_symmetry.space_group_name_H-M   'P 1'
#
loop_
_entity.id
_entity.type
_entity.pdbx_description
1 polymer ?
#
loop_
_entity_poly.entity_id
_entity_poly.type
_entity_poly.pdbx_seq_one_letter_code
_entity_poly.pdbx_strand_id
1 'polypeptide(L)'
;MCNTKANISFSKRANGKLNFAFLRLPLTTDQQILEPDWEVYLRDTARMVGEEQTPQRILQARERLYELVAHCIPAEIIFKVP
;
A
#
# COMPACT_ATOMS: atom_id res chain seq x y z
N MET A 1 -17.66 -15.98 23.65
CA MET A 1 -18.11 -14.75 22.98
C MET A 1 -16.92 -13.81 22.80
N CYS A 2 -16.83 -13.19 21.61
CA CYS A 2 -15.83 -12.20 21.14
C CYS A 2 -14.42 -12.77 20.87
N ASN A 3 -13.77 -12.63 19.69
CA ASN A 3 -14.02 -11.73 18.56
C ASN A 3 -13.51 -12.34 17.23
N THR A 4 -14.41 -12.98 16.46
CA THR A 4 -14.17 -13.35 15.06
C THR A 4 -13.93 -12.13 14.15
N LYS A 5 -14.12 -10.90 14.65
CA LYS A 5 -14.01 -9.65 13.88
C LYS A 5 -12.56 -9.18 13.64
N ALA A 6 -11.59 -9.56 14.48
CA ALA A 6 -10.19 -9.14 14.33
C ALA A 6 -9.42 -9.98 13.29
N ASN A 7 -9.81 -11.25 13.10
CA ASN A 7 -9.14 -12.16 12.16
C ASN A 7 -9.57 -11.93 10.69
N ILE A 8 -10.67 -11.20 10.48
CA ILE A 8 -11.21 -10.90 9.15
C ILE A 8 -10.47 -9.73 8.49
N SER A 9 -9.88 -8.80 9.24
CA SER A 9 -9.15 -7.65 8.67
C SER A 9 -7.77 -8.03 8.13
N PHE A 10 -7.06 -8.96 8.77
CA PHE A 10 -5.77 -9.48 8.28
C PHE A 10 -5.96 -10.32 7.00
N SER A 11 -6.94 -11.23 7.00
CA SER A 11 -7.24 -12.11 5.87
C SER A 11 -7.84 -11.38 4.65
N LYS A 12 -8.56 -10.27 4.85
CA LYS A 12 -9.06 -9.46 3.73
C LYS A 12 -7.98 -8.66 3.01
N ARG A 13 -6.88 -8.30 3.69
CA ARG A 13 -5.80 -7.49 3.11
C ARG A 13 -4.69 -8.36 2.49
N ALA A 14 -4.42 -9.52 3.10
CA ALA A 14 -3.61 -10.57 2.50
C ALA A 14 -4.39 -11.21 1.33
N ASN A 15 -4.40 -10.54 0.17
CA ASN A 15 -4.81 -11.13 -1.11
C ASN A 15 -3.82 -12.26 -1.50
N GLY A 16 -3.74 -13.33 -0.70
CA GLY A 16 -2.81 -14.45 -0.87
C GLY A 16 -1.32 -14.14 -0.71
N LYS A 17 -0.91 -12.90 -0.38
CA LYS A 17 0.52 -12.53 -0.26
C LYS A 17 1.11 -12.99 1.07
N LEU A 18 1.56 -14.25 1.11
CA LEU A 18 2.34 -14.85 2.20
C LEU A 18 3.75 -14.23 2.39
N ASN A 19 4.13 -13.24 1.58
CA ASN A 19 5.52 -12.74 1.51
C ASN A 19 5.83 -11.55 2.43
N PHE A 20 4.85 -10.96 3.12
CA PHE A 20 5.08 -9.80 4.00
C PHE A 20 5.20 -10.18 5.49
N ALA A 21 5.01 -11.45 5.85
CA ALA A 21 4.94 -11.87 7.25
C ALA A 21 6.26 -12.37 7.87
N PHE A 22 7.35 -12.46 7.10
CA PHE A 22 8.55 -13.19 7.57
C PHE A 22 9.35 -12.50 8.69
N LEU A 23 9.10 -11.21 8.97
CA LEU A 23 9.83 -10.45 10.01
C LEU A 23 9.01 -10.02 11.24
N ARG A 24 7.74 -10.43 11.39
CA ARG A 24 6.97 -10.18 12.64
C ARG A 24 6.81 -11.45 13.47
N LEU A 25 7.70 -11.63 14.43
CA LEU A 25 7.47 -12.45 15.64
C LEU A 25 6.70 -11.62 16.69
N PRO A 26 6.07 -12.26 17.69
CA PRO A 26 4.76 -12.94 17.62
C PRO A 26 3.61 -11.94 17.46
N LEU A 27 2.61 -12.28 16.63
CA LEU A 27 1.43 -11.45 16.40
C LEU A 27 0.53 -11.48 17.66
N THR A 28 0.56 -10.41 18.46
CA THR A 28 -0.42 -10.20 19.52
C THR A 28 -1.75 -9.76 18.91
N THR A 29 -2.86 -10.19 19.52
CA THR A 29 -4.23 -10.02 18.98
C THR A 29 -4.65 -8.56 18.77
N ASP A 30 -3.96 -7.61 19.41
CA ASP A 30 -4.27 -6.17 19.38
C ASP A 30 -3.24 -5.33 18.60
N GLN A 31 -2.38 -5.96 17.78
CA GLN A 31 -1.36 -5.20 17.06
C GLN A 31 -1.96 -4.45 15.88
N GLN A 32 -1.86 -3.12 15.90
CA GLN A 32 -2.23 -2.28 14.76
C GLN A 32 -1.34 -2.64 13.55
N ILE A 33 -1.98 -2.93 12.42
CA ILE A 33 -1.30 -3.23 11.17
C ILE A 33 -0.73 -1.90 10.66
N LEU A 34 0.59 -1.75 10.72
CA LEU A 34 1.26 -0.61 10.12
C LEU A 34 1.19 -0.77 8.60
N GLU A 35 0.64 0.22 7.90
CA GLU A 35 0.69 0.26 6.43
C GLU A 35 2.13 0.63 6.02
N PRO A 36 2.71 -0.05 5.03
CA PRO A 36 4.04 0.30 4.56
C PRO A 36 4.03 1.69 3.93
N ASP A 37 5.10 2.46 4.14
CA ASP A 37 5.16 3.87 3.74
C ASP A 37 4.90 4.08 2.24
N TRP A 38 5.35 3.15 1.39
CA TRP A 38 5.12 3.22 -0.04
C TRP A 38 3.65 3.07 -0.44
N GLU A 39 2.85 2.33 0.33
CA GLU A 39 1.42 2.15 0.05
C GLU A 39 0.64 3.43 0.39
N VAL A 40 1.03 4.11 1.48
CA VAL A 40 0.48 5.42 1.84
C VAL A 40 0.88 6.46 0.79
N TYR A 41 2.15 6.48 0.40
CA TYR A 41 2.68 7.40 -0.60
C TYR A 41 1.99 7.24 -1.97
N LEU A 42 1.73 6.00 -2.39
CA LEU A 42 1.02 5.70 -3.63
C LEU A 42 -0.45 6.16 -3.55
N ARG A 43 -1.11 5.96 -2.41
CA ARG A 43 -2.50 6.40 -2.18
C ARG A 43 -2.64 7.91 -2.27
N ASP A 44 -1.70 8.65 -1.68
CA ASP A 44 -1.66 10.11 -1.79
C ASP A 44 -1.38 10.58 -3.22
N THR A 45 -0.48 9.89 -3.93
CA THR A 45 -0.20 10.17 -5.34
C THR A 45 -1.45 9.96 -6.20
N ALA A 46 -2.19 8.87 -5.99
CA ALA A 46 -3.43 8.59 -6.70
C ALA A 46 -4.52 9.64 -6.41
N ARG A 47 -4.65 10.07 -5.15
CA ARG A 47 -5.56 11.15 -4.77
C ARG A 47 -5.20 12.46 -5.49
N MET A 48 -3.93 12.85 -5.48
CA MET A 48 -3.45 14.05 -6.16
C MET A 48 -3.81 14.06 -7.65
N VAL A 49 -3.64 12.92 -8.34
CA VAL A 49 -3.98 12.78 -9.77
C VAL A 49 -5.50 12.82 -10.01
N GLY A 50 -6.29 12.29 -9.07
CA GLY A 50 -7.75 12.31 -9.15
C GLY A 50 -8.37 13.66 -8.82
N GLU A 51 -7.74 14.46 -7.96
CA GLU A 51 -8.21 15.80 -7.57
C GLU A 51 -8.02 16.82 -8.69
N GLU A 52 -6.85 16.84 -9.35
CA GLU A 52 -6.51 17.86 -10.33
C GLU A 52 -5.71 17.27 -11.50
N GLN A 53 -6.27 17.41 -12.71
CA GLN A 53 -5.69 16.89 -13.95
C GLN A 53 -5.02 17.98 -14.79
N THR A 54 -4.18 18.82 -14.17
CA THR A 54 -3.38 19.83 -14.89
C THR A 54 -2.04 19.24 -15.35
N PRO A 55 -1.43 19.76 -16.43
CA PRO A 55 -0.12 19.29 -16.90
C PRO A 55 0.97 19.33 -15.82
N GLN A 56 0.94 20.35 -14.96
CA GLN A 56 1.86 20.55 -13.85
C GLN A 56 1.70 19.44 -12.80
N ARG A 57 0.47 19.07 -12.44
CA ARG A 57 0.20 17.97 -11.50
C ARG A 57 0.60 16.61 -12.05
N ILE A 58 0.43 16.38 -13.34
CA ILE A 58 0.87 15.13 -13.98
C ILE A 58 2.41 15.02 -13.95
N LEU A 59 3.14 16.12 -14.15
CA LEU A 59 4.60 16.12 -14.00
C LEU A 59 5.04 15.78 -12.58
N GLN A 60 4.38 16.36 -11.57
CA GLN A 60 4.63 16.01 -10.17
C GLN A 60 4.31 14.54 -9.89
N ALA A 61 3.19 14.02 -10.40
CA ALA A 61 2.84 12.61 -10.25
C ALA A 61 3.91 11.69 -10.86
N ARG A 62 4.45 12.08 -12.02
CA ARG A 62 5.54 11.37 -12.69
C ARG A 62 6.82 11.35 -11.84
N GLU A 63 7.19 12.47 -11.19
CA GLU A 63 8.33 12.51 -10.26
C GLU A 63 8.14 11.52 -9.10
N ARG A 64 6.97 11.54 -8.47
CA ARG A 64 6.61 10.63 -7.38
C ARG A 64 6.67 9.15 -7.80
N LEU A 65 6.28 8.84 -9.03
CA LEU A 65 6.41 7.49 -9.59
C LEU A 65 7.87 7.09 -9.78
N TYR A 66 8.75 8.01 -10.17
CA TYR A 66 10.18 7.73 -10.28
C TYR A 66 10.84 7.47 -8.92
N GLU A 67 10.41 8.17 -7.86
CA GLU A 67 10.87 7.87 -6.50
C GLU A 67 10.54 6.43 -6.09
N LEU A 68 9.31 5.97 -6.37
CA LEU A 68 8.90 4.60 -6.07
C LEU A 68 9.75 3.56 -6.80
N VAL A 69 10.03 3.78 -8.09
CA VAL A 69 10.89 2.88 -8.87
C VAL A 69 12.34 2.92 -8.39
N ALA A 70 12.85 4.10 -8.00
CA ALA A 70 14.17 4.25 -7.41
C ALA A 70 14.31 3.53 -6.05
N HIS A 71 13.22 3.42 -5.29
CA HIS A 71 13.14 2.62 -4.07
C HIS A 71 12.92 1.12 -4.32
N CYS A 72 13.21 0.64 -5.53
CA CYS A 72 13.11 -0.77 -5.92
C CYS A 72 11.70 -1.35 -5.78
N ILE A 73 10.65 -0.53 -5.94
CA ILE A 73 9.27 -1.00 -5.94
C ILE A 73 8.91 -1.38 -7.39
N PRO A 74 8.55 -2.65 -7.65
CA PRO A 74 8.22 -3.11 -9.00
C PRO A 74 7.00 -2.38 -9.56
N ALA A 75 7.04 -2.08 -10.87
CA ALA A 75 5.94 -1.42 -11.58
C ALA A 75 4.63 -2.24 -11.53
N GLU A 76 4.72 -3.57 -11.46
CA GLU A 76 3.57 -4.47 -11.30
C GLU A 76 2.82 -4.27 -9.97
N ILE A 77 3.52 -3.79 -8.93
CA ILE A 77 2.91 -3.46 -7.64
C ILE A 77 2.29 -2.06 -7.68
N ILE A 78 2.96 -1.12 -8.36
CA ILE A 78 2.51 0.27 -8.53
C ILE A 78 1.21 0.31 -9.36
N PHE A 79 1.18 -0.42 -10.47
CA PHE A 79 0.04 -0.48 -11.38
C PHE A 79 -0.61 -1.86 -11.29
N LYS A 80 -1.67 -1.95 -10.48
CA LYS A 80 -2.49 -3.15 -10.42
C LYS A 80 -3.36 -3.22 -11.68
N VAL A 81 -2.98 -4.07 -12.62
CA VAL A 81 -3.77 -4.37 -13.81
C VAL A 81 -5.02 -5.17 -13.36
N PRO A 82 -6.24 -4.78 -13.80
CA PRO A 82 -7.46 -5.52 -13.50
C PRO A 82 -7.47 -6.94 -14.07
#